data_AF-A0A7C4JB40-F1
#
_entry.id   AF-A0A7C4JB40-F1
#
_cell.length_a   1.000
_cell.length_b   1.000
_cell.length_c   1.000
_cell.angle_alpha   90.00
_cell.angle_beta   90.00
_cell.angle_gamma   90.00
#
_symmetry.space_group_name_H-M   'P 1'
#
loop_
_entity.id
_entity.type
_entity.pdbx_description
1 polymer ?
#
loop_
_entity_poly.entity_id
_entity_poly.type
_entity_poly.pdbx_seq_one_letter_code
_entity_poly.pdbx_strand_id
1 'polypeptide(L)' 'MSEDIEKAAEEIIQSFLQAVRDLPETKETYYSYEMYNATREDAPPNKEKLAEFRKRFLSIAPKKDEEGNIRVEVATWVER' A
#
# COMPACT_ATOMS: atom_id res chain seq x y z
N MET A 1 3.71 11.95 -22.09
CA MET A 1 4.44 11.75 -20.82
C MET A 1 5.79 12.43 -20.99
N SER A 2 6.34 13.07 -19.95
CA SER A 2 7.56 13.87 -20.09
C SER A 2 8.79 12.98 -20.32
N GLU A 3 9.65 13.31 -21.29
CA GLU A 3 10.91 12.59 -21.57
C GLU A 3 11.79 12.41 -20.31
N ASP A 4 11.67 13.33 -19.35
CA ASP A 4 12.37 13.26 -18.07
C ASP A 4 11.95 12.05 -17.22
N ILE A 5 10.68 11.64 -17.30
CA ILE A 5 10.15 10.47 -16.56
C ILE A 5 10.73 9.20 -17.14
N GLU A 6 10.81 9.11 -18.47
CA GLU A 6 11.37 7.95 -19.16
C GLU A 6 12.86 7.79 -18.85
N LYS A 7 13.62 8.90 -18.89
CA LYS A 7 15.03 8.88 -18.55
C LYS A 7 15.29 8.49 -17.09
N ALA A 8 14.50 9.04 -16.16
CA ALA A 8 14.63 8.67 -14.75
C ALA A 8 14.29 7.20 -14.51
N ALA A 9 13.29 6.66 -15.21
CA ALA A 9 12.94 5.24 -15.13
C ALA A 9 14.07 4.35 -15.67
N GLU A 10 14.67 4.72 -16.80
CA GLU A 10 15.82 4.02 -17.40
C GLU A 10 17.00 3.97 -16.42
N GLU A 11 17.36 5.10 -15.81
CA GLU A 11 18.46 5.19 -14.83
C GLU A 11 18.23 4.28 -13.61
N ILE A 12 16.99 4.19 -13.12
CA ILE A 12 16.61 3.30 -12.01
C ILE A 12 16.77 1.83 -12.43
N ILE A 13 16.29 1.46 -13.62
CA ILE A 13 16.35 0.09 -14.12
C ILE A 13 17.81 -0.35 -14.29
N GLN A 14 18.64 0.48 -14.93
CA GLN A 14 20.05 0.16 -15.16
C GLN A 14 20.81 0.01 -13.83
N SER A 15 20.56 0.90 -12.87
CA SER A 15 21.17 0.82 -11.54
C SER A 15 20.76 -0.46 -10.81
N PHE A 16 19.50 -0.86 -10.91
CA PHE A 16 19.00 -2.09 -10.32
C PHE A 16 19.63 -3.34 -10.96
N LEU A 17 19.67 -3.41 -12.29
CA LEU A 17 20.29 -4.52 -13.04
C LEU A 17 21.77 -4.69 -12.67
N GLN A 18 22.51 -3.59 -12.54
CA GLN A 18 23.91 -3.64 -12.15
C GLN A 18 24.09 -4.14 -10.70
N ALA A 19 23.18 -3.81 -9.79
CA ALA A 19 23.25 -4.24 -8.39
C ALA A 19 22.92 -5.73 -8.21
N VAL A 20 22.02 -6.29 -9.04
CA VAL A 20 21.59 -7.69 -8.92
C VAL A 20 22.40 -8.67 -9.77
N ARG A 21 23.26 -8.18 -10.66
CA ARG A 21 24.01 -8.97 -11.66
C ARG A 21 24.76 -10.17 -11.06
N ASP A 22 25.38 -9.98 -9.90
CA ASP A 22 26.25 -10.98 -9.26
C ASP A 22 25.56 -11.69 -8.08
N LEU A 23 24.25 -11.50 -7.90
CA LEU A 23 23.50 -12.21 -6.87
C LEU A 23 23.32 -13.68 -7.27
N PRO A 24 23.48 -14.62 -6.32
CA PRO A 24 23.25 -16.03 -6.60
C PRO A 24 21.78 -16.28 -6.95
N GLU A 25 21.54 -17.21 -7.87
CA GLU A 25 20.18 -17.69 -8.13
C GLU A 25 19.60 -18.34 -6.87
N THR A 26 18.46 -17.85 -6.41
CA THR A 26 17.75 -18.38 -5.25
C THR A 26 16.36 -18.83 -5.66
N LYS A 27 15.91 -19.95 -5.09
CA LYS A 27 14.51 -20.36 -5.23
C LYS A 27 13.62 -19.34 -4.52
N GLU A 28 12.70 -18.75 -5.27
CA GLU A 28 11.72 -17.83 -4.70
C GLU A 28 10.92 -18.51 -3.59
N THR A 29 10.78 -17.83 -2.46
CA THR A 29 9.92 -18.24 -1.35
C THR A 29 8.99 -17.09 -1.01
N TYR A 30 7.68 -17.36 -0.98
CA TYR A 30 6.67 -16.34 -0.70
C TYR A 30 6.52 -16.08 0.79
N TYR A 31 6.73 -17.11 1.61
CA TYR A 31 6.71 -17.04 3.05
C TYR A 31 7.89 -17.85 3.57
N SER A 32 8.57 -17.32 4.59
CA SER A 32 9.63 -18.04 5.31
C SER A 32 9.07 -19.08 6.27
N TYR A 33 7.75 -19.12 6.47
CA TYR A 33 7.07 -19.95 7.45
C TYR A 33 5.94 -20.74 6.81
N GLU A 34 5.86 -22.03 7.14
CA GLU A 34 4.86 -22.96 6.62
C GLU A 34 3.60 -22.95 7.49
N MET A 35 2.96 -21.78 7.66
CA MET A 35 1.62 -21.70 8.26
C MET A 35 0.58 -21.72 7.16
N TYR A 36 -0.16 -22.82 7.11
CA TYR A 36 -1.29 -22.95 6.20
C TYR A 36 -2.59 -22.71 6.96
N ASN A 37 -3.55 -22.07 6.30
CA ASN A 37 -4.93 -21.94 6.80
C ASN A 37 -5.04 -21.28 8.19
N ALA A 38 -4.26 -20.23 8.45
CA ALA A 38 -4.46 -19.40 9.63
C ALA A 38 -5.82 -18.70 9.55
N THR A 39 -6.79 -19.17 10.34
CA THR A 39 -8.12 -18.58 10.42
C THR A 39 -8.27 -17.74 11.68
N ARG A 40 -9.13 -16.72 11.60
CA ARG A 40 -9.58 -15.94 12.75
C ARG A 40 -10.94 -16.47 13.16
N GLU A 41 -11.15 -16.66 14.46
CA GLU A 41 -12.47 -16.97 14.99
C GLU A 41 -13.50 -15.90 14.58
N ASP A 42 -14.70 -16.35 14.24
CA ASP A 42 -15.80 -15.44 13.96
C ASP A 42 -16.30 -14.86 15.28
N ALA A 43 -16.02 -13.58 15.47
CA ALA A 43 -16.36 -12.83 16.67
C ALA A 43 -16.69 -11.39 16.29
N PRO A 44 -17.68 -10.77 16.96
CA PRO A 44 -18.00 -9.37 16.74
C PRO A 44 -16.80 -8.49 17.12
N PRO A 45 -16.61 -7.35 16.42
CA PRO A 45 -15.52 -6.44 16.73
C PRO A 45 -15.71 -5.85 18.14
N ASN A 46 -14.60 -5.68 18.86
CA ASN A 46 -14.62 -4.96 20.13
C ASN A 46 -14.91 -3.47 19.87
N LYS A 47 -16.00 -2.96 20.46
CA LYS A 47 -16.49 -1.59 20.25
C LYS A 47 -15.54 -0.51 20.75
N GLU A 48 -14.87 -0.75 21.87
CA GLU A 48 -13.89 0.20 22.44
C GLU A 48 -12.68 0.33 21.53
N LYS A 49 -12.14 -0.81 21.07
CA LYS A 49 -11.04 -0.85 20.09
C LYS A 49 -11.45 -0.17 18.79
N LEU A 50 -12.69 -0.34 18.34
CA LEU A 50 -13.20 0.31 17.13
C LEU A 50 -13.28 1.84 17.29
N ALA A 51 -13.75 2.33 18.43
CA ALA A 51 -13.81 3.76 18.72
C ALA A 51 -12.40 4.38 18.79
N GLU A 52 -11.46 3.70 19.46
CA GLU A 52 -10.06 4.11 19.51
C GLU A 52 -9.44 4.11 18.11
N PHE A 53 -9.66 3.05 17.33
CA PHE A 53 -9.22 2.96 15.94
C PHE A 53 -9.75 4.14 15.13
N ARG A 54 -11.07 4.44 15.20
CA ARG A 54 -11.68 5.55 14.46
C ARG A 54 -11.03 6.89 14.80
N LYS A 55 -10.74 7.14 16.10
CA LYS A 55 -10.05 8.35 16.55
C LYS A 55 -8.66 8.48 15.93
N ARG A 56 -7.84 7.41 15.99
CA ARG A 56 -6.48 7.39 15.43
C ARG A 56 -6.49 7.51 13.91
N PHE A 57 -7.37 6.77 13.25
CA PHE A 57 -7.55 6.79 11.80
C PHE A 57 -7.88 8.20 11.29
N LEU A 58 -8.84 8.88 11.92
CA LEU A 58 -9.19 10.25 11.52
C LEU A 58 -8.14 11.28 11.89
N SER A 59 -7.26 11.02 12.87
CA SER A 59 -6.17 11.94 13.21
C SER A 59 -5.06 11.99 12.15
N ILE A 60 -4.94 10.96 11.30
CA ILE A 60 -3.98 10.92 10.20
C ILE A 60 -4.62 11.18 8.84
N ALA A 61 -5.95 11.35 8.79
CA ALA A 61 -6.66 11.59 7.54
C ALA A 61 -6.31 12.99 6.99
N PRO A 62 -6.02 13.12 5.68
CA PRO A 62 -5.66 14.41 5.08
C PRO A 62 -6.72 15.49 5.28
N LYS A 63 -8.01 15.12 5.13
CA LYS A 63 -9.18 15.97 5.39
C LYS A 63 -10.33 15.12 5.90
N LYS A 64 -11.14 15.70 6.78
CA LYS A 64 -12.42 15.15 7.23
C LYS A 64 -13.54 16.16 7.03
N ASP A 65 -14.76 15.68 6.84
CA ASP A 65 -15.96 16.51 6.88
C ASP A 65 -16.46 16.70 8.34
N GLU A 66 -17.56 17.45 8.48
CA GLU A 66 -18.19 17.75 9.78
C GLU A 66 -18.79 16.50 10.44
N GLU A 67 -19.11 15.48 9.66
CA GLU A 67 -19.67 14.20 10.12
C GLU A 67 -18.58 13.18 10.51
N GLY A 68 -17.31 13.50 10.24
CA GLY A 68 -16.16 12.65 10.55
C GLY A 68 -15.93 11.54 9.52
N ASN A 69 -16.27 11.77 8.25
CA ASN A 69 -15.86 10.94 7.12
C ASN A 69 -14.62 11.53 6.44
N ILE A 70 -13.90 10.71 5.67
CA ILE A 70 -12.77 11.18 4.87
C ILE A 70 -13.30 12.00 3.69
N ARG A 71 -12.79 13.23 3.55
CA ARG A 71 -13.10 14.06 2.40
C ARG A 71 -12.05 13.86 1.31
N VAL A 72 -12.50 13.44 0.13
CA VAL A 72 -11.67 13.25 -1.08
C VAL A 72 -12.20 14.11 -2.23
N GLU A 73 -11.34 14.37 -3.20
CA GLU A 73 -11.75 15.01 -4.45
C GLU A 73 -12.51 14.01 -5.33
N VAL A 74 -13.55 14.47 -6.01
CA VAL A 74 -14.31 13.64 -6.95
C VAL A 74 -13.50 13.56 -8.24
N ALA A 75 -13.01 12.36 -8.57
CA ALA A 75 -12.39 12.12 -9.87
C ALA A 75 -13.47 12.09 -10.95
N THR A 76 -13.29 12.89 -11.99
CA THR A 76 -14.10 12.82 -13.23
C THR A 76 -13.35 12.00 -14.27
N TRP A 77 -14.08 11.19 -15.04
CA TRP A 77 -13.49 10.53 -16.21
C TRP A 77 -13.04 11.59 -17.21
N VAL A 78 -11.85 11.40 -17.77
CA VAL A 78 -11.37 12.25 -18.87
C VAL A 78 -12.12 11.79 -20.13
N GLU A 79 -12.93 12.67 -20.72
CA GLU A 79 -13.51 12.42 -22.04
C GLU A 79 -12.36 12.29 -23.06
N ARG A 80 -12.42 11.25 -23.89
CA ARG A 80 -11.40 10.94 -24.90
C ARG A 80 -11.49 11.86 -26.11
#